data_AF-A0A6U6CXF7-F1
#
_entry.id   AF-A0A6U6CXF7-F1
#
_cell.length_a   1.000
_cell.length_b   1.000
_cell.length_c   1.000
_cell.angle_alpha   90.00
_cell.angle_beta   90.00
_cell.angle_gamma   90.00
#
_symmetry.space_group_name_H-M   'P 1'
#
loop_
_entity.id
_entity.type
_entity.pdbx_description
1 polymer ?
#
loop_
_entity_poly.entity_id
_entity_poly.type
_entity_poly.pdbx_seq_one_letter_code
_entity_poly.pdbx_strand_id
1 'polypeptide(L)'
;MGSCCSCCRGRSKASAETEMTSKVSRKDDGGRNLAMARKMSSPKVQIDGPKVSGVGLALAGVPVEQDAAYWEWHIDGSEDDSGALKFGVATKKDGKFYKALEIQADDGDSTPEEDGTALMKAIPVVGGDTVGVAVQQSDLPMVQFLLNGEPLHDLAINRFRGTVYPSIFLKDGICVTAVFDEDSWQEMSPHARFGPLIVARGII
;
A
#
# COMPACT_ATOMS: atom_id res chain seq x y z
N MET A 1 43.98 -52.72 19.14
CA MET A 1 43.41 -51.34 19.18
C MET A 1 44.25 -50.57 20.18
N GLY A 2 45.15 -49.63 19.87
CA GLY A 2 45.48 -48.91 18.66
C GLY A 2 45.78 -47.45 19.03
N SER A 3 47.07 -47.04 19.02
CA SER A 3 47.62 -45.66 18.95
C SER A 3 47.26 -44.63 20.04
N CYS A 4 47.94 -43.48 20.22
CA CYS A 4 49.33 -43.02 20.19
C CYS A 4 49.29 -41.49 20.45
N CYS A 5 50.24 -40.98 21.24
CA CYS A 5 50.94 -39.68 21.13
C CYS A 5 50.22 -38.29 21.15
N SER A 6 50.70 -37.47 22.11
CA SER A 6 51.31 -36.12 22.00
C SER A 6 50.57 -34.86 21.51
N CYS A 7 50.75 -33.81 22.35
CA CYS A 7 51.04 -32.40 22.07
C CYS A 7 50.01 -31.55 21.30
N CYS A 8 49.56 -30.44 21.92
CA CYS A 8 49.40 -29.15 21.25
C CYS A 8 49.43 -27.96 22.23
N ARG A 9 50.26 -26.98 21.88
CA ARG A 9 50.40 -25.63 22.46
C ARG A 9 49.25 -24.75 21.95
N GLY A 10 48.54 -24.06 22.83
CA GLY A 10 47.62 -22.97 22.45
C GLY A 10 48.41 -21.67 22.28
N ARG A 11 48.59 -21.24 21.03
CA ARG A 11 49.28 -20.00 20.63
C ARG A 11 48.21 -19.00 20.21
N SER A 12 48.04 -17.91 20.96
CA SER A 12 47.17 -16.79 20.63
C SER A 12 47.63 -16.16 19.31
N LYS A 13 46.72 -16.02 18.35
CA LYS A 13 46.89 -15.13 17.21
C LYS A 13 45.60 -14.37 16.96
N ALA A 14 45.78 -13.06 16.84
CA ALA A 14 44.82 -12.06 16.47
C ALA A 14 44.08 -12.42 15.18
N SER A 15 42.76 -12.31 15.21
CA SER A 15 41.91 -12.09 14.04
C SER A 15 41.57 -10.60 14.01
N ALA A 16 42.15 -9.92 13.02
CA ALA A 16 41.67 -8.62 12.59
C ALA A 16 40.28 -8.83 11.97
N GLU A 17 39.25 -8.32 12.65
CA GLU A 17 37.93 -8.19 12.06
C GLU A 17 37.91 -6.89 11.25
N THR A 18 38.02 -7.05 9.94
CA THR A 18 37.81 -5.97 8.98
C THR A 18 36.33 -5.62 8.98
N GLU A 19 35.95 -4.54 9.66
CA GLU A 19 34.63 -3.92 9.54
C GLU A 19 34.37 -3.56 8.08
N MET A 20 33.48 -4.30 7.42
CA MET A 20 32.86 -3.86 6.17
C MET A 20 31.82 -2.78 6.48
N THR A 21 32.25 -1.53 6.66
CA THR A 21 31.36 -0.39 6.43
C THR A 21 31.09 -0.28 4.93
N SER A 22 30.12 -1.04 4.44
CA SER A 22 29.51 -0.80 3.14
C SER A 22 28.66 0.46 3.24
N LYS A 23 29.31 1.62 3.11
CA LYS A 23 28.63 2.84 2.66
C LYS A 23 28.16 2.60 1.23
N VAL A 24 27.02 1.93 1.09
CA VAL A 24 26.26 1.90 -0.15
C VAL A 24 25.70 3.30 -0.33
N SER A 25 26.45 4.14 -1.03
CA SER A 25 25.94 5.33 -1.68
C SER A 25 24.81 4.88 -2.61
N ARG A 26 23.57 5.06 -2.14
CA ARG A 26 22.34 4.87 -2.92
C ARG A 26 22.42 5.82 -4.12
N LYS A 27 22.81 5.29 -5.28
CA LYS A 27 22.46 5.92 -6.55
C LYS A 27 20.94 5.83 -6.67
N ASP A 28 20.33 6.98 -6.88
CA ASP A 28 18.92 7.19 -7.13
C ASP A 28 18.52 6.47 -8.43
N ASP A 29 18.16 5.20 -8.31
CA ASP A 29 17.63 4.37 -9.39
C ASP A 29 16.10 4.51 -9.36
N GLY A 30 15.59 5.69 -9.73
CA GLY A 30 14.17 5.97 -9.97
C GLY A 30 13.20 5.25 -9.02
N GLY A 31 13.53 5.24 -7.73
CA GLY A 31 13.07 4.22 -6.78
C GLY A 31 11.56 4.13 -6.75
N ARG A 32 11.02 2.94 -7.01
CA ARG A 32 9.64 2.61 -6.67
C ARG A 32 9.51 2.74 -5.15
N ASN A 33 9.19 3.94 -4.67
CA ASN A 33 9.01 4.21 -3.26
C ASN A 33 7.64 3.70 -2.83
N LEU A 34 7.59 3.07 -1.67
CA LEU A 34 6.36 2.65 -1.00
C LEU A 34 5.64 3.90 -0.47
N ALA A 35 5.05 4.67 -1.39
CA ALA A 35 4.45 5.97 -1.13
C ALA A 35 3.36 6.27 -2.16
N MET A 36 2.57 7.29 -1.87
CA MET A 36 1.51 7.77 -2.77
C MET A 36 2.10 8.46 -4.01
N ALA A 37 1.62 8.09 -5.19
CA ALA A 37 2.16 8.53 -6.46
C ALA A 37 1.40 9.73 -7.02
N ARG A 38 2.02 10.92 -6.94
CA ARG A 38 1.48 12.18 -7.50
C ARG A 38 1.09 12.06 -8.98
N LYS A 39 1.92 11.40 -9.80
CA LYS A 39 1.67 11.26 -11.25
C LYS A 39 0.49 10.35 -11.59
N MET A 40 0.07 9.52 -10.64
CA MET A 40 -1.01 8.53 -10.80
C MET A 40 -2.30 8.92 -10.06
N SER A 41 -2.30 10.07 -9.38
CA SER A 41 -3.38 10.53 -8.52
C SER A 41 -4.04 11.80 -9.09
N SER A 42 -5.32 12.01 -8.78
CA SER A 42 -6.15 13.15 -9.20
C SER A 42 -5.47 14.48 -8.83
N PRO A 43 -5.35 15.47 -9.74
CA PRO A 43 -4.67 16.74 -9.46
C PRO A 43 -5.17 17.48 -8.22
N LYS A 44 -6.42 17.23 -7.80
CA LYS A 44 -7.07 17.84 -6.63
C LYS A 44 -6.77 17.14 -5.30
N VAL A 45 -6.07 16.00 -5.33
CA VAL A 45 -5.52 15.34 -4.13
C VAL A 45 -4.27 16.09 -3.70
N GLN A 46 -4.02 16.24 -2.41
CA GLN A 46 -2.77 16.71 -1.85
C GLN A 46 -2.04 15.51 -1.24
N ILE A 47 -0.73 15.43 -1.46
CA ILE A 47 0.10 14.32 -0.97
C ILE A 47 1.29 14.93 -0.22
N ASP A 48 1.39 14.64 1.07
CA ASP A 48 2.48 15.05 1.94
C ASP A 48 3.05 13.82 2.68
N GLY A 49 4.08 13.22 2.09
CA GLY A 49 4.62 11.94 2.57
C GLY A 49 3.57 10.81 2.52
N PRO A 50 3.24 10.17 3.64
CA PRO A 50 2.18 9.16 3.71
C PRO A 50 0.77 9.77 3.82
N LYS A 51 0.66 11.06 4.11
CA LYS A 51 -0.63 11.74 4.28
C LYS A 51 -1.23 12.16 2.95
N VAL A 52 -2.53 11.94 2.81
CA VAL A 52 -3.30 12.31 1.63
C VAL A 52 -4.60 12.99 2.02
N SER A 53 -4.94 14.07 1.32
CA SER A 53 -6.16 14.85 1.52
C SER A 53 -6.66 15.45 0.20
N GLY A 54 -7.76 16.20 0.24
CA GLY A 54 -8.36 16.81 -0.96
C GLY A 54 -9.41 15.90 -1.61
N VAL A 55 -9.57 16.00 -2.93
CA VAL A 55 -10.69 15.34 -3.63
C VAL A 55 -10.23 14.45 -4.78
N GLY A 56 -10.72 13.22 -4.78
CA GLY A 56 -10.60 12.28 -5.89
C GLY A 56 -9.66 11.11 -5.59
N LEU A 57 -9.33 10.39 -6.66
CA LEU A 57 -8.61 9.13 -6.61
C LEU A 57 -7.10 9.34 -6.37
N ALA A 58 -6.55 8.67 -5.35
CA ALA A 58 -5.13 8.62 -5.04
C ALA A 58 -4.62 7.17 -5.10
N LEU A 59 -3.49 6.96 -5.78
CA LEU A 59 -2.87 5.65 -5.99
C LEU A 59 -1.49 5.60 -5.33
N ALA A 60 -1.15 4.46 -4.74
CA ALA A 60 0.24 4.15 -4.40
C ALA A 60 1.10 3.97 -5.65
N GLY A 61 2.40 4.25 -5.55
CA GLY A 61 3.36 4.11 -6.65
C GLY A 61 3.81 2.67 -6.94
N VAL A 62 3.34 1.71 -6.15
CA VAL A 62 3.76 0.31 -6.20
C VAL A 62 2.55 -0.56 -6.53
N PRO A 63 2.62 -1.41 -7.58
CA PRO A 63 1.57 -2.36 -7.88
C PRO A 63 1.55 -3.52 -6.89
N VAL A 64 0.39 -4.14 -6.71
CA VAL A 64 0.27 -5.41 -5.98
C VAL A 64 0.73 -6.56 -6.89
N GLU A 65 2.01 -6.94 -6.78
CA GLU A 65 2.59 -8.06 -7.55
C GLU A 65 2.69 -9.36 -6.72
N GLN A 66 2.54 -9.27 -5.40
CA GLN A 66 2.54 -10.43 -4.50
C GLN A 66 1.24 -11.24 -4.60
N ASP A 67 1.30 -12.50 -4.17
CA ASP A 67 0.12 -13.38 -4.06
C ASP A 67 -0.89 -12.86 -3.04
N ALA A 68 -0.40 -12.30 -1.92
CA ALA A 68 -1.20 -11.66 -0.89
C ALA A 68 -0.47 -10.43 -0.32
N ALA A 69 -1.21 -9.36 -0.04
CA ALA A 69 -0.70 -8.12 0.55
C ALA A 69 -1.76 -7.46 1.44
N TYR A 70 -1.31 -6.76 2.48
CA TYR A 70 -2.14 -5.95 3.37
C TYR A 70 -1.52 -4.57 3.59
N TRP A 71 -2.40 -3.59 3.79
CA TRP A 71 -2.04 -2.23 4.18
C TRP A 71 -3.23 -1.58 4.89
N GLU A 72 -2.96 -0.48 5.59
CA GLU A 72 -3.94 0.26 6.34
C GLU A 72 -4.07 1.70 5.85
N TRP A 73 -5.25 2.26 6.07
CA TRP A 73 -5.55 3.68 5.95
C TRP A 73 -6.00 4.17 7.32
N HIS A 74 -5.23 5.07 7.92
CA HIS A 74 -5.61 5.69 9.20
C HIS A 74 -6.31 7.01 8.91
N ILE A 75 -7.52 7.18 9.42
CA ILE A 75 -8.30 8.40 9.24
C ILE A 75 -7.82 9.42 10.26
N ASP A 76 -7.16 10.47 9.78
CA ASP A 76 -6.68 11.54 10.63
C ASP A 76 -7.85 12.43 11.07
N GLY A 77 -7.84 12.89 12.32
CA GLY A 77 -8.83 13.86 12.82
C GLY A 77 -9.50 13.40 14.10
N SER A 78 -10.63 14.02 14.39
CA SER A 78 -11.50 13.70 15.53
C SER A 78 -12.72 12.89 15.09
N GLU A 79 -13.45 12.29 16.03
CA GLU A 79 -14.67 11.52 15.71
C GLU A 79 -15.77 12.38 15.05
N ASP A 80 -15.70 13.71 15.17
CA ASP A 80 -16.60 14.66 14.50
C ASP A 80 -16.33 14.72 12.97
N ASP A 81 -15.12 14.37 12.54
CA ASP A 81 -14.69 14.32 11.15
C ASP A 81 -15.17 13.00 10.51
N SER A 82 -16.43 12.96 10.11
CA SER A 82 -17.07 11.77 9.53
C SER A 82 -17.30 11.87 8.03
N GLY A 83 -17.26 10.73 7.34
CA GLY A 83 -17.62 10.66 5.93
C GLY A 83 -17.59 9.25 5.37
N ALA A 84 -17.90 9.14 4.08
CA ALA A 84 -17.81 7.86 3.36
C ALA A 84 -16.79 7.99 2.23
N LEU A 85 -15.61 7.39 2.43
CA LEU A 85 -14.53 7.32 1.46
C LEU A 85 -14.57 5.98 0.72
N LYS A 86 -14.01 5.90 -0.49
CA LYS A 86 -13.87 4.60 -1.16
C LYS A 86 -12.46 4.06 -0.94
N PHE A 87 -12.37 2.80 -0.56
CA PHE A 87 -11.10 2.08 -0.36
C PHE A 87 -11.03 0.88 -1.29
N GLY A 88 -9.82 0.48 -1.67
CA GLY A 88 -9.59 -0.74 -2.43
C GLY A 88 -8.38 -0.63 -3.31
N VAL A 89 -8.55 -1.04 -4.56
CA VAL A 89 -7.49 -0.99 -5.57
C VAL A 89 -7.98 -0.34 -6.85
N ALA A 90 -7.06 0.16 -7.67
CA ALA A 90 -7.37 0.69 -8.99
C ALA A 90 -6.29 0.28 -10.01
N THR A 91 -6.67 0.28 -11.28
CA THR A 91 -5.68 0.19 -12.37
C THR A 91 -4.93 1.51 -12.51
N LYS A 92 -3.73 1.45 -13.08
CA LYS A 92 -2.88 2.64 -13.26
C LYS A 92 -3.65 3.76 -13.97
N LYS A 93 -3.69 4.93 -13.32
CA LYS A 93 -4.18 6.18 -13.91
C LYS A 93 -3.01 7.10 -14.22
N ASP A 94 -3.15 7.92 -15.25
CA ASP A 94 -2.14 8.88 -15.66
C ASP A 94 -2.77 10.26 -15.94
N GLY A 95 -1.94 11.24 -16.31
CA GLY A 95 -2.42 12.58 -16.64
C GLY A 95 -3.37 12.62 -17.85
N LYS A 96 -3.36 11.62 -18.74
CA LYS A 96 -4.32 11.55 -19.86
C LYS A 96 -5.70 11.13 -19.38
N PHE A 97 -5.75 10.16 -18.47
CA PHE A 97 -6.99 9.74 -17.81
C PHE A 97 -7.70 10.93 -17.13
N TYR A 98 -6.98 11.70 -16.30
CA TYR A 98 -7.61 12.82 -15.60
C TYR A 98 -8.04 13.96 -16.54
N LYS A 99 -7.27 14.23 -17.60
CA LYS A 99 -7.69 15.19 -18.63
C LYS A 99 -8.95 14.76 -19.35
N ALA A 100 -9.07 13.48 -19.69
CA ALA A 100 -10.28 12.94 -20.32
C ALA A 100 -11.50 13.08 -19.38
N LEU A 101 -11.30 12.83 -18.09
CA LEU A 101 -12.34 12.96 -17.07
C LEU A 101 -12.79 14.42 -16.86
N GLU A 102 -11.88 15.39 -16.93
CA GLU A 102 -12.21 16.82 -16.91
C GLU A 102 -13.05 17.23 -18.14
N ILE A 103 -12.66 16.77 -19.34
CA ILE A 103 -13.40 17.07 -20.58
C ILE A 103 -14.81 16.48 -20.52
N GLN A 104 -14.98 15.24 -20.05
CA GLN A 104 -16.29 14.61 -19.89
C GLN A 104 -17.18 15.37 -18.91
N ALA A 105 -16.60 15.89 -17.82
CA ALA A 105 -17.34 16.69 -16.84
C ALA A 105 -17.83 18.02 -17.44
N ASP A 106 -17.01 18.67 -18.27
CA ASP A 106 -17.37 19.93 -18.94
C ASP A 106 -18.41 19.73 -20.05
N ASP A 107 -18.36 18.60 -20.75
CA ASP A 107 -19.31 18.24 -21.84
C ASP A 107 -20.68 17.79 -21.30
N GLY A 108 -20.85 17.67 -19.98
CA GLY A 108 -22.12 17.30 -19.34
C GLY A 108 -22.54 15.84 -19.56
N ASP A 109 -21.69 15.01 -20.19
CA ASP A 109 -21.90 13.58 -20.36
C ASP A 109 -21.42 12.84 -19.10
N SER A 110 -22.23 12.90 -18.05
CA SER A 110 -21.96 12.18 -16.81
C SER A 110 -22.30 10.70 -16.97
N THR A 111 -21.52 9.95 -17.74
CA THR A 111 -21.55 8.49 -17.64
C THR A 111 -20.89 8.08 -16.31
N PRO A 112 -21.58 7.38 -15.39
CA PRO A 112 -21.07 7.12 -14.05
C PRO A 112 -19.88 6.15 -13.95
N GLU A 113 -19.40 5.60 -15.07
CA GLU A 113 -18.68 4.32 -15.07
C GLU A 113 -17.14 4.41 -14.97
N GLU A 114 -16.52 5.58 -15.07
CA GLU A 114 -15.04 5.64 -15.18
C GLU A 114 -14.33 6.64 -14.27
N ASP A 115 -14.81 6.89 -13.04
CA ASP A 115 -14.02 7.62 -12.01
C ASP A 115 -12.78 6.84 -11.53
N GLY A 116 -12.58 5.63 -12.05
CA GLY A 116 -11.48 4.74 -11.73
C GLY A 116 -11.69 3.88 -10.48
N THR A 117 -12.89 3.92 -9.89
CA THR A 117 -13.18 3.30 -8.58
C THR A 117 -13.92 1.95 -8.65
N ALA A 118 -13.95 1.31 -9.82
CA ALA A 118 -14.68 0.06 -10.04
C ALA A 118 -14.31 -1.09 -9.08
N LEU A 119 -13.08 -1.09 -8.56
CA LEU A 119 -12.56 -2.08 -7.60
C LEU A 119 -12.42 -1.48 -6.19
N MET A 120 -13.31 -0.57 -5.84
CA MET A 120 -13.31 0.13 -4.55
C MET A 120 -14.71 0.11 -3.94
N LYS A 121 -14.78 0.24 -2.62
CA LYS A 121 -16.03 0.23 -1.86
C LYS A 121 -16.10 1.42 -0.93
N ALA A 122 -17.27 2.04 -0.87
CA ALA A 122 -17.54 3.10 0.08
C ALA A 122 -17.65 2.51 1.49
N ILE A 123 -16.81 2.98 2.41
CA ILE A 123 -16.84 2.59 3.82
C ILE A 123 -17.08 3.88 4.62
N PRO A 124 -18.15 3.95 5.42
CA PRO A 124 -18.33 5.04 6.39
C PRO A 124 -17.22 4.98 7.43
N VAL A 125 -16.60 6.13 7.71
CA VAL A 125 -15.48 6.28 8.64
C VAL A 125 -15.62 7.57 9.44
N VAL A 126 -14.98 7.58 10.62
CA VAL A 126 -14.77 8.76 11.46
C VAL A 126 -13.28 8.94 11.75
N GLY A 127 -12.86 10.13 12.19
CA GLY A 127 -11.49 10.37 12.61
C GLY A 127 -11.07 9.41 13.74
N GLY A 128 -9.89 8.81 13.58
CA GLY A 128 -9.37 7.77 14.46
C GLY A 128 -9.61 6.34 13.95
N ASP A 129 -10.48 6.13 12.97
CA ASP A 129 -10.68 4.80 12.38
C ASP A 129 -9.45 4.32 11.60
N THR A 130 -9.30 3.00 11.55
CA THR A 130 -8.34 2.29 10.71
C THR A 130 -9.08 1.39 9.72
N VAL A 131 -8.85 1.62 8.43
CA VAL A 131 -9.37 0.76 7.36
C VAL A 131 -8.25 -0.12 6.81
N GLY A 132 -8.32 -1.42 7.12
CA GLY A 132 -7.44 -2.43 6.55
C GLY A 132 -7.92 -2.90 5.19
N VAL A 133 -7.00 -3.04 4.23
CA VAL A 133 -7.29 -3.61 2.91
C VAL A 133 -6.38 -4.81 2.68
N ALA A 134 -6.98 -5.99 2.56
CA ALA A 134 -6.27 -7.24 2.25
C ALA A 134 -6.58 -7.66 0.81
N VAL A 135 -5.54 -7.87 0.01
CA VAL A 135 -5.65 -8.32 -1.38
C VAL A 135 -4.95 -9.66 -1.55
N GLN A 136 -5.58 -10.58 -2.27
CA GLN A 136 -5.00 -11.84 -2.70
C GLN A 136 -5.37 -12.18 -4.14
N GLN A 137 -4.53 -12.93 -4.83
CA GLN A 137 -4.73 -13.28 -6.24
C GLN A 137 -5.25 -14.70 -6.47
N SER A 138 -5.06 -15.61 -5.50
CA SER A 138 -5.42 -17.03 -5.63
C SER A 138 -6.87 -17.35 -5.26
N ASP A 139 -7.39 -16.73 -4.21
CA ASP A 139 -8.63 -17.14 -3.55
C ASP A 139 -9.70 -16.04 -3.54
N LEU A 140 -10.96 -16.47 -3.39
CA LEU A 140 -12.08 -15.56 -3.19
C LEU A 140 -12.35 -15.35 -1.70
N PRO A 141 -12.72 -14.13 -1.29
CA PRO A 141 -12.68 -12.90 -2.08
C PRO A 141 -11.23 -12.41 -2.33
N MET A 142 -11.00 -11.79 -3.50
CA MET A 142 -9.68 -11.26 -3.88
C MET A 142 -9.35 -9.93 -3.19
N VAL A 143 -10.36 -9.16 -2.76
CA VAL A 143 -10.16 -7.97 -1.90
C VAL A 143 -11.10 -8.06 -0.70
N GLN A 144 -10.56 -7.86 0.48
CA GLN A 144 -11.26 -7.83 1.76
C GLN A 144 -10.99 -6.50 2.45
N PHE A 145 -12.00 -6.01 3.15
CA PHE A 145 -11.94 -4.77 3.92
C PHE A 145 -12.13 -5.08 5.38
N LEU A 146 -11.38 -4.40 6.23
CA LEU A 146 -11.50 -4.45 7.68
C LEU A 146 -11.68 -3.02 8.18
N LEU A 147 -12.56 -2.81 9.15
CA LEU A 147 -12.69 -1.54 9.86
C LEU A 147 -12.37 -1.79 11.33
N ASN A 148 -11.29 -1.18 11.83
CA ASN A 148 -10.80 -1.38 13.20
C ASN A 148 -10.62 -2.87 13.54
N GLY A 149 -9.98 -3.62 12.62
CA GLY A 149 -9.75 -5.06 12.74
C GLY A 149 -10.94 -5.95 12.40
N GLU A 150 -12.16 -5.41 12.30
CA GLU A 150 -13.37 -6.19 12.04
C GLU A 150 -13.66 -6.36 10.54
N PRO A 151 -13.80 -7.60 10.01
CA PRO A 151 -14.05 -7.84 8.59
C PRO A 151 -15.41 -7.35 8.09
N LEU A 152 -15.41 -6.65 6.95
CA LEU A 152 -16.60 -6.19 6.24
C LEU A 152 -16.93 -7.12 5.06
N HIS A 153 -17.46 -8.31 5.36
CA HIS A 153 -17.69 -9.38 4.38
C HIS A 153 -18.58 -8.98 3.19
N ASP A 154 -19.60 -8.16 3.41
CA ASP A 154 -20.55 -7.72 2.37
C ASP A 154 -19.93 -6.78 1.33
N LEU A 155 -18.78 -6.17 1.66
CA LEU A 155 -18.07 -5.26 0.77
C LEU A 155 -16.96 -5.97 -0.02
N ALA A 156 -16.72 -7.25 0.20
CA ALA A 156 -15.61 -7.95 -0.44
C ALA A 156 -15.72 -7.94 -1.99
N ILE A 157 -14.57 -7.87 -2.66
CA ILE A 157 -14.49 -7.93 -4.13
C ILE A 157 -14.00 -9.31 -4.51
N ASN A 158 -14.88 -10.06 -5.19
CA ASN A 158 -14.58 -11.43 -5.55
C ASN A 158 -13.48 -11.50 -6.60
N ARG A 159 -13.60 -10.76 -7.71
CA ARG A 159 -12.69 -10.92 -8.85
C ARG A 159 -12.24 -9.59 -9.40
N PHE A 160 -10.94 -9.49 -9.69
CA PHE A 160 -10.39 -8.45 -10.56
C PHE A 160 -9.39 -9.06 -11.55
N ARG A 161 -9.02 -8.29 -12.56
CA ARG A 161 -8.01 -8.68 -13.55
C ARG A 161 -7.05 -7.53 -13.81
N GLY A 162 -5.83 -7.90 -14.18
CA GLY A 162 -4.76 -6.95 -14.51
C GLY A 162 -4.03 -6.44 -13.28
N THR A 163 -3.02 -5.59 -13.53
CA THR A 163 -2.20 -4.97 -12.49
C THR A 163 -3.01 -3.91 -11.76
N VAL A 164 -3.05 -4.02 -10.44
CA VAL A 164 -3.77 -3.10 -9.56
C VAL A 164 -2.82 -2.44 -8.56
N TYR A 165 -3.23 -1.29 -8.05
CA TYR A 165 -2.47 -0.46 -7.12
C TYR A 165 -3.35 -0.16 -5.90
N PRO A 166 -2.79 -0.17 -4.67
CA PRO A 166 -3.47 0.35 -3.49
C PRO A 166 -4.04 1.74 -3.77
N SER A 167 -5.32 1.95 -3.46
CA SER A 167 -6.00 3.17 -3.84
C SER A 167 -7.03 3.62 -2.81
N ILE A 168 -7.20 4.94 -2.71
CA ILE A 168 -8.24 5.60 -1.92
C ILE A 168 -8.89 6.71 -2.75
N PHE A 169 -10.21 6.83 -2.66
CA PHE A 169 -10.96 7.94 -3.24
C PHE A 169 -11.39 8.88 -2.12
N LEU A 170 -10.78 10.06 -2.11
CA LEU A 170 -10.96 11.06 -1.07
C LEU A 170 -12.13 11.98 -1.37
N LYS A 171 -12.76 12.46 -0.30
CA LYS A 171 -13.71 13.57 -0.30
C LYS A 171 -13.10 14.71 0.49
N ASP A 172 -13.57 15.92 0.20
CA ASP A 172 -13.05 17.12 0.83
C ASP A 172 -13.22 17.07 2.34
N GLY A 173 -12.27 17.67 3.07
CA GLY A 173 -12.29 17.77 4.53
C GLY A 173 -11.73 16.57 5.30
N ILE A 174 -11.46 15.42 4.66
CA ILE A 174 -10.88 14.26 5.35
C ILE A 174 -9.41 14.07 4.95
N CYS A 175 -8.54 13.91 5.95
CA CYS A 175 -7.14 13.55 5.77
C CYS A 175 -6.93 12.10 6.17
N VAL A 176 -6.08 11.39 5.43
CA VAL A 176 -5.83 9.96 5.64
C VAL A 176 -4.33 9.71 5.57
N THR A 177 -3.81 8.89 6.47
CA THR A 177 -2.43 8.42 6.43
C THR A 177 -2.38 7.02 5.83
N ALA A 178 -1.59 6.83 4.77
CA ALA A 178 -1.36 5.54 4.14
C ALA A 178 -0.25 4.77 4.89
N VAL A 179 -0.53 3.53 5.28
CA VAL A 179 0.42 2.71 6.06
C VAL A 179 0.65 1.37 5.38
N PHE A 180 1.84 1.20 4.81
CA PHE A 180 2.22 0.00 4.05
C PHE A 180 3.19 -0.91 4.80
N ASP A 181 3.87 -0.40 5.83
CA ASP A 181 4.85 -1.14 6.62
C ASP A 181 4.19 -1.81 7.83
N GLU A 182 4.49 -3.09 8.04
CA GLU A 182 3.89 -3.94 9.08
C GLU A 182 4.12 -3.42 10.51
N ASP A 183 5.30 -2.85 10.78
CA ASP A 183 5.65 -2.29 12.10
C ASP A 183 4.79 -1.07 12.49
N SER A 184 4.07 -0.48 11.54
CA SER A 184 3.23 0.70 11.74
C SER A 184 1.73 0.39 11.72
N TRP A 185 1.35 -0.88 11.54
CA TRP A 185 -0.05 -1.28 11.59
C TRP A 185 -0.63 -1.14 12.99
N GLN A 186 -1.88 -0.70 13.05
CA GLN A 186 -2.65 -0.65 14.29
C GLN A 186 -3.42 -1.94 14.50
N GLU A 187 -3.84 -2.60 13.41
CA GLU A 187 -4.69 -3.77 13.43
C GLU A 187 -3.96 -5.00 12.88
N MET A 188 -4.44 -6.17 13.27
CA MET A 188 -3.92 -7.42 12.71
C MET A 188 -4.50 -7.66 11.32
N SER A 189 -3.65 -8.14 10.41
CA SER A 189 -4.12 -8.61 9.12
C SER A 189 -5.03 -9.83 9.30
N PRO A 190 -5.99 -10.08 8.38
CA PRO A 190 -7.01 -11.12 8.57
C PRO A 190 -6.43 -12.55 8.59
N HIS A 191 -5.21 -12.75 8.09
CA HIS A 191 -4.52 -14.03 8.11
C HIS A 191 -3.01 -13.82 7.95
N ALA A 192 -2.20 -14.68 8.58
CA ALA A 192 -0.72 -14.63 8.53
C ALA A 192 -0.09 -14.72 7.13
N ARG A 193 -0.89 -14.92 6.06
CA ARG A 193 -0.41 -14.91 4.67
C ARG A 193 -0.32 -13.50 4.09
N PHE A 194 -1.09 -12.56 4.65
CA PHE A 194 -1.11 -11.18 4.21
C PHE A 194 0.02 -10.42 4.90
N GLY A 195 1.13 -10.29 4.19
CA GLY A 195 2.26 -9.46 4.61
C GLY A 195 2.16 -8.04 4.05
N PRO A 196 3.15 -7.18 4.37
CA PRO A 196 3.19 -5.82 3.89
C PRO A 196 3.34 -5.76 2.37
N LEU A 197 2.97 -4.61 1.81
CA LEU A 197 3.17 -4.35 0.39
C LEU A 197 4.67 -4.20 0.10
N ILE A 198 5.19 -5.09 -0.75
CA ILE A 198 6.61 -5.15 -1.09
C ILE A 198 6.84 -4.50 -2.45
N VAL A 199 7.81 -3.59 -2.50
CA VAL A 199 8.34 -3.07 -3.76
C VAL A 199 9.03 -4.20 -4.52
N ALA A 200 8.50 -4.55 -5.69
CA ALA A 200 9.15 -5.49 -6.57
C ALA A 200 10.56 -5.01 -6.93
N ARG A 201 11.56 -5.77 -6.46
CA ARG A 201 12.96 -5.62 -6.86
C ARG A 201 13.18 -6.61 -7.97
N GLY A 202 13.53 -6.13 -9.16
CA GLY A 202 13.89 -7.01 -10.27
C GLY A 202 15.02 -7.93 -9.80
N ILE A 203 14.74 -9.23 -9.71
CA ILE A 203 15.79 -10.23 -9.56
C ILE A 203 16.35 -10.39 -10.98
N ILE A 204 17.48 -9.70 -11.24
CA ILE A 204 18.28 -9.89 -12.45
C ILE A 204 19.27 -11.02 -12.17
#